data_AF-A0AA37P7D2-F1
#
_entry.id   AF-A0AA37P7D2-F1
#
_cell.length_a   1.000
_cell.length_b   1.000
_cell.length_c   1.000
_cell.angle_alpha   90.00
_cell.angle_beta   90.00
_cell.angle_gamma   90.00
#
_symmetry.space_group_name_H-M   'P 1'
#
loop_
_entity.id
_entity.type
_entity.pdbx_description
1 polymer ?
#
loop_
_entity_poly.entity_id
_entity_poly.type
_entity_poly.pdbx_seq_one_letter_code
_entity_poly.pdbx_strand_id
1 'polypeptide(L)'
;MWSSLTLALTLAAVAEGHIAAWADGMYCRGGNNSAVDEPNTNLVVNPLFQLPKAKWWMQADRGCNKVPPPAGQFLELPARGQFTVELAGNRGCTTLSKGGKGATQWPDCSEHPEDWHSPAPGKCLVDNPDRKGGEMHTQNYTTTAGTAFAISYQSDITKVTMENLVVFSVAEQWVGPSDAKWEFGD
;
A
#
# COMPACT_ATOMS: atom_id res chain seq x y z
N MET A 1 -12.19 10.59 -54.62
CA MET A 1 -12.74 11.16 -53.37
C MET A 1 -12.04 10.44 -52.22
N TRP A 2 -11.37 11.19 -51.35
CA TRP A 2 -10.41 10.66 -50.38
C TRP A 2 -11.08 9.89 -49.24
N SER A 3 -10.53 8.70 -48.94
CA SER A 3 -10.86 7.93 -47.73
C SER A 3 -10.26 8.62 -46.51
N SER A 4 -11.11 9.06 -45.58
CA SER A 4 -10.68 9.48 -44.24
C SER A 4 -10.61 8.25 -43.33
N LEU A 5 -9.40 7.83 -42.98
CA LEU A 5 -9.14 6.82 -41.97
C LEU A 5 -9.12 7.51 -40.59
N THR A 6 -10.15 7.31 -39.78
CA THR A 6 -10.22 7.87 -38.42
C THR A 6 -9.37 7.01 -37.48
N LEU A 7 -8.26 7.56 -36.98
CA LEU A 7 -7.43 6.91 -35.97
C LEU A 7 -8.08 7.08 -34.59
N ALA A 8 -8.70 6.03 -34.07
CA ALA A 8 -9.24 6.02 -32.71
C ALA A 8 -8.09 5.89 -31.71
N LEU A 9 -7.73 7.01 -31.07
CA LEU A 9 -6.77 7.04 -29.97
C LEU A 9 -7.48 6.55 -28.70
N THR A 10 -7.38 5.26 -28.39
CA THR A 10 -7.83 4.74 -27.10
C THR A 10 -6.88 5.25 -26.01
N LEU A 11 -7.29 6.27 -25.25
CA LEU A 11 -6.62 6.61 -24.01
C LEU A 11 -6.85 5.46 -23.03
N ALA A 12 -5.85 4.61 -22.86
CA ALA A 12 -5.82 3.69 -21.72
C ALA A 12 -5.71 4.54 -20.46
N ALA A 13 -6.76 4.58 -19.65
CA ALA A 13 -6.67 5.13 -18.31
C ALA A 13 -5.68 4.26 -17.52
N VAL A 14 -4.53 4.84 -17.18
CA VAL A 14 -3.55 4.18 -16.32
C VAL A 14 -4.08 4.34 -14.90
N ALA A 15 -4.56 3.24 -14.32
CA ALA A 15 -4.89 3.21 -12.91
C ALA A 15 -3.57 3.25 -12.12
N GLU A 16 -3.34 4.33 -11.39
CA GLU A 16 -2.13 4.53 -10.59
C GLU A 16 -2.40 4.16 -9.13
N GLY A 17 -2.47 2.87 -8.81
CA GLY A 17 -2.75 2.35 -7.45
C GLY A 17 -1.49 1.93 -6.73
N HIS A 18 -0.89 2.84 -5.98
CA HIS A 18 0.47 2.68 -5.47
C HIS A 18 0.51 2.93 -3.96
N ILE A 19 0.05 1.95 -3.17
CA ILE A 19 0.08 1.97 -1.70
C ILE A 19 0.69 0.69 -1.16
N ALA A 20 1.47 0.79 -0.08
CA ALA A 20 1.87 -0.35 0.74
C ALA A 20 1.62 -0.08 2.22
N ALA A 21 1.52 -1.16 3.00
CA ALA A 21 1.59 -1.11 4.46
C ALA A 21 3.05 -1.14 4.91
N TRP A 22 3.54 0.02 5.36
CA TRP A 22 4.85 0.21 5.92
C TRP A 22 4.79 -0.09 7.42
N ALA A 23 5.60 -1.06 7.84
CA ALA A 23 5.69 -1.48 9.23
C ALA A 23 7.09 -1.99 9.55
N ASP A 24 7.46 -1.96 10.82
CA ASP A 24 8.58 -2.78 11.30
C ASP A 24 8.25 -4.27 11.08
N GLY A 25 9.27 -5.07 10.79
CA GLY A 25 9.07 -6.49 10.47
C GLY A 25 8.59 -6.79 9.04
N MET A 26 8.36 -5.79 8.20
CA MET A 26 8.03 -6.04 6.79
C MET A 26 9.27 -6.49 5.98
N TYR A 27 9.05 -7.39 5.03
CA TYR A 27 10.05 -7.69 4.01
C TYR A 27 10.25 -6.47 3.10
N CYS A 28 11.47 -6.29 2.58
CA CYS A 28 11.76 -5.27 1.57
C CYS A 28 11.56 -3.81 2.03
N ARG A 29 11.54 -3.53 3.35
CA ARG A 29 11.31 -2.17 3.89
C ARG A 29 12.25 -1.14 3.26
N GLY A 30 13.53 -1.49 3.11
CA GLY A 30 14.56 -0.65 2.49
C GLY A 30 14.82 -0.91 1.01
N GLY A 31 13.94 -1.63 0.31
CA GLY A 31 14.17 -2.09 -1.07
C GLY A 31 14.55 -3.58 -1.13
N ASN A 32 14.93 -4.06 -2.32
CA ASN A 32 15.22 -5.48 -2.58
C ASN A 32 16.71 -5.86 -2.46
N ASN A 33 17.52 -4.99 -1.87
CA ASN A 33 18.92 -5.26 -1.57
C ASN A 33 19.16 -5.10 -0.07
N SER A 34 19.42 -6.22 0.64
CA SER A 34 19.66 -6.19 2.09
C SER A 34 20.92 -5.41 2.51
N ALA A 35 21.82 -5.10 1.57
CA ALA A 35 22.99 -4.28 1.85
C ALA A 35 22.72 -2.76 1.78
N VAL A 36 21.54 -2.35 1.32
CA VAL A 36 21.17 -0.95 1.11
C VAL A 36 19.84 -0.66 1.80
N ASP A 37 19.83 0.34 2.67
CA ASP A 37 18.59 0.88 3.21
C ASP A 37 18.16 2.09 2.37
N GLU A 38 17.18 1.92 1.48
CA GLU A 38 16.66 3.01 0.65
C GLU A 38 15.54 3.78 1.39
N PRO A 39 15.80 5.00 1.88
CA PRO A 39 14.81 5.75 2.66
C PRO A 39 13.67 6.30 1.81
N ASN A 40 13.79 6.33 0.48
CA ASN A 40 12.80 6.94 -0.42
C ASN A 40 12.29 5.93 -1.47
N THR A 41 12.21 4.66 -1.08
CA THR A 41 11.78 3.58 -1.97
C THR A 41 10.26 3.53 -2.08
N ASN A 42 9.78 3.26 -3.30
CA ASN A 42 8.39 2.92 -3.61
C ASN A 42 8.29 1.48 -4.16
N LEU A 43 9.31 0.65 -3.98
CA LEU A 43 9.37 -0.66 -4.64
C LEU A 43 8.14 -1.53 -4.35
N VAL A 44 7.67 -1.53 -3.09
CA VAL A 44 6.61 -2.43 -2.62
C VAL A 44 5.19 -1.97 -2.95
N VAL A 45 5.03 -0.75 -3.48
CA VAL A 45 3.70 -0.14 -3.64
C VAL A 45 3.04 -0.53 -4.96
N ASN A 46 3.82 -1.05 -5.93
CA ASN A 46 3.28 -1.41 -7.25
C ASN A 46 2.27 -2.56 -7.13
N PRO A 47 1.11 -2.47 -7.79
CA PRO A 47 0.07 -3.48 -7.69
C PRO A 47 0.53 -4.82 -8.30
N LEU A 48 0.00 -5.92 -7.76
CA LEU A 48 0.27 -7.28 -8.24
C LEU A 48 -0.90 -7.75 -9.11
N PHE A 49 -0.77 -7.64 -10.43
CA PHE A 49 -1.85 -7.94 -11.37
C PHE A 49 -1.41 -8.93 -12.44
N GLN A 50 -2.26 -9.93 -12.74
CA GLN A 50 -2.01 -10.97 -13.76
C GLN A 50 -0.66 -11.71 -13.61
N LEU A 51 -0.19 -11.87 -12.38
CA LEU A 51 1.03 -12.61 -12.06
C LEU A 51 0.69 -14.05 -11.64
N PRO A 52 1.57 -15.04 -11.93
CA PRO A 52 1.46 -16.36 -11.31
C PRO A 52 1.81 -16.30 -9.82
N LYS A 53 1.34 -17.27 -9.01
CA LYS A 53 1.57 -17.33 -7.55
C LYS A 53 3.04 -17.15 -7.16
N ALA A 54 3.96 -17.81 -7.86
CA ALA A 54 5.39 -17.71 -7.60
C ALA A 54 5.99 -16.29 -7.80
N LYS A 55 5.23 -15.35 -8.39
CA LYS A 55 5.64 -13.96 -8.62
C LYS A 55 4.94 -12.99 -7.66
N TRP A 56 3.63 -13.12 -7.45
CA TRP A 56 2.94 -12.19 -6.54
C TRP A 56 3.12 -12.55 -5.05
N TRP A 57 3.34 -13.83 -4.73
CA TRP A 57 3.51 -14.24 -3.34
C TRP A 57 4.72 -13.54 -2.71
N MET A 58 4.49 -12.81 -1.61
CA MET A 58 5.51 -12.00 -0.93
C MET A 58 6.27 -11.04 -1.88
N GLN A 59 5.59 -10.54 -2.92
CA GLN A 59 6.15 -9.67 -3.96
C GLN A 59 7.48 -10.20 -4.56
N ALA A 60 7.49 -11.49 -4.89
CA ALA A 60 8.66 -12.17 -5.47
C ALA A 60 9.07 -11.65 -6.86
N ASP A 61 8.16 -11.02 -7.62
CA ASP A 61 8.43 -10.39 -8.91
C ASP A 61 9.55 -9.36 -8.84
N ARG A 62 9.63 -8.65 -7.71
CA ARG A 62 10.62 -7.60 -7.45
C ARG A 62 11.65 -7.96 -6.37
N GLY A 63 11.70 -9.24 -5.99
CA GLY A 63 12.74 -9.80 -5.11
C GLY A 63 12.50 -9.60 -3.61
N CYS A 64 11.31 -9.14 -3.21
CA CYS A 64 11.05 -8.82 -1.81
C CYS A 64 11.01 -10.02 -0.89
N ASN A 65 10.59 -11.18 -1.41
CA ASN A 65 10.64 -12.45 -0.70
C ASN A 65 12.07 -12.90 -0.27
N LYS A 66 13.13 -12.21 -0.71
CA LYS A 66 14.53 -12.51 -0.38
C LYS A 66 15.15 -11.52 0.59
N VAL A 67 14.46 -10.44 0.93
CA VAL A 67 14.96 -9.40 1.84
C VAL A 67 14.09 -9.39 3.09
N PRO A 68 14.43 -10.22 4.10
CA PRO A 68 13.71 -10.22 5.37
C PRO A 68 13.91 -8.89 6.10
N PRO A 69 13.03 -8.58 7.07
CA PRO A 69 13.30 -7.49 8.00
C PRO A 69 14.64 -7.70 8.74
N PRO A 70 15.28 -6.63 9.23
CA PRO A 70 16.40 -6.73 10.14
C PRO A 70 16.08 -7.59 11.37
N ALA A 71 17.09 -8.30 11.89
CA ALA A 71 16.91 -9.17 13.06
C ALA A 71 16.35 -8.38 14.26
N GLY A 72 15.32 -8.93 14.90
CA GLY A 72 14.68 -8.32 16.07
C GLY A 72 13.64 -7.24 15.73
N GLN A 73 13.36 -6.94 14.46
CA GLN A 73 12.27 -6.04 14.07
C GLN A 73 11.00 -6.83 13.77
N PHE A 74 9.92 -6.50 14.48
CA PHE A 74 8.61 -7.12 14.34
C PHE A 74 7.51 -6.05 14.38
N LEU A 75 6.39 -6.32 13.71
CA LEU A 75 5.14 -5.62 13.99
C LEU A 75 4.55 -6.24 15.26
N GLU A 76 4.52 -5.47 16.33
CA GLU A 76 3.97 -5.92 17.61
C GLU A 76 2.43 -5.91 17.56
N LEU A 77 1.83 -7.05 17.91
CA LEU A 77 0.39 -7.25 17.92
C LEU A 77 -0.10 -7.49 19.36
N PRO A 78 -0.42 -6.42 20.12
CA PRO A 78 -0.91 -6.57 21.49
C PRO A 78 -2.30 -7.24 21.47
N ALA A 79 -2.42 -8.38 22.15
CA ALA A 79 -3.70 -9.08 22.30
C ALA A 79 -4.78 -8.15 22.86
N ARG A 80 -5.95 -8.10 22.19
CA ARG A 80 -7.06 -7.20 22.54
C ARG A 80 -6.68 -5.71 22.55
N GLY A 81 -5.60 -5.37 21.88
CA GLY A 81 -5.07 -4.03 21.77
C GLY A 81 -5.21 -3.49 20.35
N GLN A 82 -4.60 -2.34 20.15
CA GLN A 82 -4.50 -1.71 18.84
C GLN A 82 -3.05 -1.75 18.36
N PHE A 83 -2.88 -1.89 17.05
CA PHE A 83 -1.60 -1.71 16.37
C PHE A 83 -1.78 -0.71 15.23
N THR A 84 -0.70 -0.02 14.89
CA THR A 84 -0.69 0.98 13.83
C THR A 84 0.29 0.55 12.75
N VAL A 85 -0.13 0.70 11.49
CA VAL A 85 0.77 0.61 10.34
C VAL A 85 0.59 1.84 9.47
N GLU A 86 1.65 2.22 8.76
CA GLU A 86 1.62 3.40 7.91
C GLU A 86 1.27 3.00 6.47
N LEU A 87 0.12 3.42 5.96
CA LEU A 87 -0.27 3.21 4.57
C LEU A 87 0.22 4.41 3.75
N ALA A 88 1.13 4.16 2.80
CA ALA A 88 1.71 5.22 1.98
C ALA A 88 2.23 4.75 0.61
N GLY A 89 2.32 5.68 -0.34
CA GLY A 89 2.84 5.42 -1.69
C GLY A 89 4.36 5.50 -1.83
N ASN A 90 5.07 5.94 -0.77
CA ASN A 90 6.52 5.88 -0.68
C ASN A 90 6.93 5.78 0.79
N ARG A 91 8.01 5.04 1.09
CA ARG A 91 8.56 5.00 2.46
C ARG A 91 8.93 6.39 2.97
N GLY A 92 9.36 7.28 2.09
CA GLY A 92 9.67 8.67 2.42
C GLY A 92 8.51 9.43 3.06
N CYS A 93 7.27 8.97 2.85
CA CYS A 93 6.04 9.50 3.43
C CYS A 93 5.70 8.88 4.79
N THR A 94 6.63 8.17 5.42
CA THR A 94 6.38 7.43 6.67
C THR A 94 7.39 7.78 7.76
N THR A 95 7.06 7.48 9.01
CA THR A 95 7.97 7.61 10.15
C THR A 95 9.17 6.67 10.05
N LEU A 96 9.04 5.59 9.27
CA LEU A 96 10.10 4.63 8.98
C LEU A 96 11.20 5.15 8.02
N SER A 97 11.15 6.44 7.63
CA SER A 97 12.16 7.11 6.82
C SER A 97 12.63 8.44 7.42
N LYS A 98 13.95 8.69 7.39
CA LYS A 98 14.57 9.99 7.73
C LYS A 98 14.07 10.63 9.05
N GLY A 99 13.66 9.81 10.02
CA GLY A 99 13.07 10.27 11.28
C GLY A 99 11.69 10.93 11.13
N GLY A 100 10.88 10.49 10.16
CA GLY A 100 9.51 10.95 9.92
C GLY A 100 9.37 12.34 9.30
N LYS A 101 10.45 12.96 8.82
CA LYS A 101 10.42 14.32 8.25
C LYS A 101 9.51 14.49 7.03
N GLY A 102 9.19 13.41 6.33
CA GLY A 102 8.28 13.43 5.17
C GLY A 102 6.92 12.80 5.45
N ALA A 103 6.69 12.31 6.67
CA ALA A 103 5.40 11.74 7.05
C ALA A 103 4.35 12.86 7.14
N THR A 104 3.22 12.65 6.48
CA THR A 104 2.04 13.51 6.57
C THR A 104 0.83 12.68 6.96
N GLN A 105 -0.30 13.33 7.22
CA GLN A 105 -1.56 12.63 7.44
C GLN A 105 -2.00 11.85 6.19
N TRP A 106 -1.45 12.09 5.00
CA TRP A 106 -1.96 11.49 3.78
C TRP A 106 -0.92 10.59 3.11
N PRO A 107 -1.33 9.51 2.44
CA PRO A 107 -0.42 8.51 1.90
C PRO A 107 0.52 9.02 0.79
N ASP A 108 0.28 10.22 0.26
CA ASP A 108 0.99 10.83 -0.87
C ASP A 108 2.00 11.92 -0.47
N CYS A 109 2.44 11.94 0.80
CA CYS A 109 3.34 12.96 1.36
C CYS A 109 2.77 14.40 1.27
N SER A 110 1.46 14.58 1.07
CA SER A 110 0.84 15.89 0.89
C SER A 110 -0.19 16.17 1.99
N GLU A 111 -0.67 17.41 2.03
CA GLU A 111 -1.74 17.84 2.92
C GLU A 111 -3.01 18.04 2.11
N HIS A 112 -4.11 17.46 2.59
CA HIS A 112 -5.43 17.53 1.98
C HIS A 112 -6.47 17.96 3.02
N PRO A 113 -7.57 18.60 2.60
CA PRO A 113 -8.66 18.95 3.52
C PRO A 113 -9.31 17.69 4.11
N GLU A 114 -9.88 17.80 5.31
CA GLU A 114 -10.53 16.67 5.98
C GLU A 114 -11.67 16.04 5.15
N ASP A 115 -12.37 16.87 4.36
CA ASP A 115 -13.44 16.45 3.46
C ASP A 115 -12.96 16.10 2.06
N TRP A 116 -11.70 15.70 1.87
CA TRP A 116 -11.13 15.42 0.55
C TRP A 116 -11.99 14.42 -0.25
N HIS A 117 -12.47 14.90 -1.41
CA HIS A 117 -13.38 14.18 -2.29
C HIS A 117 -13.04 14.44 -3.75
N SER A 118 -13.57 13.59 -4.63
CA SER A 118 -13.43 13.72 -6.07
C SER A 118 -14.21 14.94 -6.59
N PRO A 119 -13.81 15.52 -7.73
CA PRO A 119 -14.37 16.79 -8.20
C PRO A 119 -15.83 16.71 -8.64
N ALA A 120 -16.36 15.50 -8.87
CA ALA A 120 -17.74 15.26 -9.27
C ALA A 120 -18.15 13.79 -9.03
N PRO A 121 -19.45 13.48 -8.94
CA PRO A 121 -19.92 12.10 -8.88
C PRO A 121 -19.39 11.22 -10.02
N GLY A 122 -18.92 10.02 -9.69
CA GLY A 122 -18.33 9.09 -10.66
C GLY A 122 -16.89 9.43 -11.08
N LYS A 123 -16.28 10.44 -10.46
CA LYS A 123 -14.85 10.74 -10.55
C LYS A 123 -14.09 10.20 -9.36
N CYS A 124 -12.80 9.99 -9.53
CA CYS A 124 -11.87 9.55 -8.48
C CYS A 124 -11.09 10.75 -7.92
N LEU A 125 -10.39 10.56 -6.79
CA LEU A 125 -9.55 11.61 -6.22
C LEU A 125 -8.51 12.15 -7.22
N VAL A 126 -7.92 11.26 -8.03
CA VAL A 126 -6.94 11.63 -9.08
C VAL A 126 -7.48 12.58 -10.15
N ASP A 127 -8.80 12.69 -10.29
CA ASP A 127 -9.43 13.62 -11.23
C ASP A 127 -9.45 15.06 -10.70
N ASN A 128 -9.06 15.29 -9.44
CA ASN A 128 -8.89 16.64 -8.89
C ASN A 128 -7.82 17.43 -9.65
N PRO A 129 -7.89 18.78 -9.65
CA PRO A 129 -6.93 19.62 -10.38
C PRO A 129 -5.46 19.39 -9.98
N ASP A 130 -5.19 18.96 -8.75
CA ASP A 130 -3.87 18.63 -8.23
C ASP A 130 -3.35 17.25 -8.67
N ARG A 131 -4.22 16.43 -9.26
CA ARG A 131 -3.96 15.04 -9.68
C ARG A 131 -3.45 14.14 -8.55
N LYS A 132 -3.87 14.40 -7.31
CA LYS A 132 -3.48 13.60 -6.13
C LYS A 132 -4.52 12.55 -5.75
N GLY A 133 -4.14 11.58 -4.93
CA GLY A 133 -5.07 10.57 -4.40
C GLY A 133 -5.34 9.40 -5.35
N GLY A 134 -4.63 9.33 -6.48
CA GLY A 134 -4.75 8.20 -7.41
C GLY A 134 -4.37 6.87 -6.77
N GLU A 135 -3.35 6.90 -5.92
CA GLU A 135 -2.82 5.75 -5.21
C GLU A 135 -3.85 5.03 -4.33
N MET A 136 -4.86 5.74 -3.84
CA MET A 136 -5.92 5.17 -2.99
C MET A 136 -7.08 4.56 -3.76
N HIS A 137 -7.18 4.79 -5.07
CA HIS A 137 -8.24 4.22 -5.92
C HIS A 137 -9.66 4.41 -5.37
N THR A 138 -9.95 5.63 -4.91
CA THR A 138 -11.22 5.96 -4.28
C THR A 138 -11.74 7.31 -4.76
N GLN A 139 -13.01 7.59 -4.48
CA GLN A 139 -13.64 8.90 -4.70
C GLN A 139 -13.55 9.76 -3.44
N ASN A 140 -13.61 9.15 -2.25
CA ASN A 140 -13.49 9.76 -0.93
C ASN A 140 -13.44 8.64 0.14
N TYR A 141 -13.46 9.01 1.43
CA TYR A 141 -13.47 8.06 2.55
C TYR A 141 -14.55 6.99 2.49
N THR A 142 -15.77 7.37 2.13
CA THR A 142 -16.93 6.45 2.16
C THR A 142 -16.90 5.42 1.03
N THR A 143 -16.07 5.62 0.00
CA THR A 143 -16.01 4.72 -1.17
C THR A 143 -14.85 3.74 -1.15
N THR A 144 -14.10 3.64 -0.05
CA THR A 144 -13.03 2.63 0.05
C THR A 144 -13.55 1.24 0.31
N ALA A 145 -12.83 0.26 -0.26
CA ALA A 145 -13.17 -1.16 -0.16
C ALA A 145 -12.56 -1.86 1.07
N GLY A 146 -11.85 -1.11 1.93
CA GLY A 146 -11.18 -1.64 3.12
C GLY A 146 -9.90 -2.41 2.82
N THR A 147 -9.22 -2.83 3.89
CA THR A 147 -8.00 -3.63 3.86
C THR A 147 -7.95 -4.56 5.08
N ALA A 148 -7.09 -5.58 5.04
CA ALA A 148 -7.01 -6.63 6.05
C ALA A 148 -5.58 -7.03 6.41
N PHE A 149 -5.37 -7.44 7.66
CA PHE A 149 -4.17 -8.15 8.11
C PHE A 149 -4.47 -9.64 8.27
N ALA A 150 -3.57 -10.47 7.74
CA ALA A 150 -3.61 -11.91 7.88
C ALA A 150 -2.38 -12.44 8.62
N ILE A 151 -2.55 -13.52 9.38
CA ILE A 151 -1.50 -14.14 10.18
C ILE A 151 -1.41 -15.64 9.88
N SER A 152 -0.18 -16.17 9.94
CA SER A 152 0.11 -17.60 9.93
C SER A 152 1.02 -17.91 11.11
N TYR A 153 0.68 -18.91 11.92
CA TYR A 153 1.48 -19.34 13.07
C TYR A 153 2.64 -20.24 12.62
N GLN A 154 3.55 -19.68 11.81
CA GLN A 154 4.76 -20.32 11.31
C GLN A 154 5.97 -19.42 11.53
N SER A 155 7.03 -19.96 12.13
CA SER A 155 8.29 -19.24 12.28
C SER A 155 9.14 -19.25 11.01
N ASP A 156 8.92 -20.23 10.13
CA ASP A 156 9.61 -20.37 8.84
C ASP A 156 8.71 -19.87 7.71
N ILE A 157 9.08 -18.74 7.10
CA ILE A 157 8.31 -18.10 6.04
C ILE A 157 8.06 -19.03 4.84
N THR A 158 8.93 -20.02 4.61
CA THR A 158 8.79 -20.97 3.50
C THR A 158 7.64 -21.96 3.72
N LYS A 159 7.13 -22.07 4.95
CA LYS A 159 5.97 -22.88 5.33
C LYS A 159 4.67 -22.08 5.38
N VAL A 160 4.71 -20.76 5.20
CA VAL A 160 3.51 -19.93 5.08
C VAL A 160 2.89 -20.16 3.71
N THR A 161 1.59 -20.44 3.69
CA THR A 161 0.82 -20.69 2.47
C THR A 161 -0.48 -19.90 2.52
N MET A 162 -1.20 -19.82 1.39
CA MET A 162 -2.51 -19.15 1.36
C MET A 162 -3.52 -19.85 2.27
N GLU A 163 -3.39 -21.15 2.43
CA GLU A 163 -4.31 -22.01 3.16
C GLU A 163 -4.11 -21.94 4.69
N ASN A 164 -2.96 -21.44 5.15
CA ASN A 164 -2.68 -21.24 6.57
C ASN A 164 -2.60 -19.77 6.99
N LEU A 165 -3.03 -18.85 6.11
CA LEU A 165 -3.29 -17.46 6.45
C LEU A 165 -4.73 -17.29 6.94
N VAL A 166 -4.89 -16.64 8.09
CA VAL A 166 -6.19 -16.28 8.65
C VAL A 166 -6.23 -14.76 8.81
N VAL A 167 -7.29 -14.13 8.29
CA VAL A 167 -7.56 -12.71 8.53
C VAL A 167 -7.96 -12.53 9.99
N PHE A 168 -7.23 -11.68 10.72
CA PHE A 168 -7.46 -11.43 12.15
C PHE A 168 -7.86 -9.99 12.46
N SER A 169 -7.66 -9.07 11.52
CA SER A 169 -8.02 -7.66 11.66
C SER A 169 -8.40 -7.06 10.32
N VAL A 170 -9.43 -6.21 10.32
CA VAL A 170 -9.97 -5.54 9.13
C VAL A 170 -10.15 -4.06 9.44
N ALA A 171 -9.75 -3.21 8.51
CA ALA A 171 -10.12 -1.80 8.49
C ALA A 171 -11.05 -1.58 7.29
N GLU A 172 -12.34 -1.44 7.54
CA GLU A 172 -13.38 -1.37 6.49
C GLU A 172 -13.32 -0.07 5.68
N GLN A 173 -12.94 1.03 6.33
CA GLN A 173 -12.86 2.35 5.72
C GLN A 173 -11.50 2.96 6.01
N TRP A 174 -10.75 3.28 4.96
CA TRP A 174 -9.46 3.94 5.08
C TRP A 174 -9.25 4.92 3.93
N VAL A 175 -9.43 6.22 4.20
CA VAL A 175 -8.94 7.37 3.43
C VAL A 175 -8.69 8.44 4.47
N GLY A 176 -7.45 8.55 4.94
CA GLY A 176 -7.17 9.41 6.07
C GLY A 176 -5.72 9.25 6.51
N PRO A 177 -5.43 9.55 7.79
CA PRO A 177 -4.11 9.42 8.40
C PRO A 177 -3.33 8.23 7.83
N SER A 178 -2.11 8.49 7.37
CA SER A 178 -1.11 7.47 7.02
C SER A 178 -1.04 6.41 8.11
N ASP A 179 -1.20 6.80 9.37
CA ASP A 179 -1.41 5.94 10.54
C ASP A 179 -2.79 5.25 10.53
N ALA A 180 -2.92 4.14 9.83
CA ALA A 180 -4.09 3.27 9.92
C ALA A 180 -4.05 2.49 11.25
N LYS A 181 -5.08 2.67 12.07
CA LYS A 181 -5.25 1.93 13.33
C LYS A 181 -6.04 0.65 13.10
N TRP A 182 -5.56 -0.43 13.69
CA TRP A 182 -6.13 -1.76 13.59
C TRP A 182 -6.39 -2.31 14.98
N GLU A 183 -7.41 -3.14 15.10
CA GLU A 183 -7.77 -3.80 16.36
C GLU A 183 -7.44 -5.29 16.25
N PHE A 184 -6.80 -5.85 17.27
CA PHE A 184 -6.59 -7.29 17.36
C PHE A 184 -7.65 -7.89 18.30
N GLY A 185 -8.76 -8.34 17.72
CA GLY A 185 -9.87 -8.98 18.43
C GLY A 185 -9.67 -10.49 18.64
N ASP A 186 -10.31 -11.02 19.68
CA ASP A 186 -10.39 -12.47 20.00
C ASP A 186 -11.31 -13.22 19.02
#